data_AF-A0A536PT10-F1
#
_entry.id   AF-A0A536PT10-F1
#
_cell.length_a   1.000
_cell.length_b   1.000
_cell.length_c   1.000
_cell.angle_alpha   90.00
_cell.angle_beta   90.00
_cell.angle_gamma   90.00
#
_symmetry.space_group_name_H-M   'P 1'
#
loop_
_entity.id
_entity.type
_entity.pdbx_description
1 polymer ?
#
loop_
_entity_poly.entity_id
_entity_poly.type
_entity_poly.pdbx_seq_one_letter_code
_entity_poly.pdbx_strand_id
1 'polypeptide(L)'
;MRSACDLIAVAVLLAACAGNSAVSPATERVPFTDHGTTQMSGNDAGPRVVVATDAQSRAALASLLPSVPSAPDRVYIGVFAGSQRTGGYALKVDAIERTGDRLTVRATFTAPAPGALTIQVLTAPAQLVSIPSASAASVREVVLVDQSGAERARGSVTQSRP
;
A
#
# COMPACT_ATOMS: atom_id res chain seq x y z
N MET A 1 81.01 24.04 -16.08
CA MET A 1 81.06 24.35 -14.64
C MET A 1 79.65 24.66 -14.17
N ARG A 2 79.09 23.77 -13.33
CA ARG A 2 78.05 23.95 -12.30
C ARG A 2 76.87 24.89 -12.60
N SER A 3 75.66 24.33 -12.70
CA SER A 3 74.66 24.51 -11.64
C SER A 3 73.45 23.60 -11.87
N ALA A 4 73.24 22.66 -10.95
CA ALA A 4 72.00 21.89 -10.81
C ALA A 4 71.08 22.67 -9.87
N CYS A 5 69.81 22.83 -10.23
CA CYS A 5 68.76 23.27 -9.32
C CYS A 5 67.60 22.30 -9.46
N ASP A 6 67.47 21.48 -8.42
CA ASP A 6 66.31 20.67 -8.08
C ASP A 6 65.01 21.46 -8.16
N LEU A 7 63.92 20.76 -8.52
CA LEU A 7 62.65 20.83 -7.79
C LEU A 7 61.74 19.70 -8.27
N ILE A 8 61.67 18.68 -7.42
CA ILE A 8 60.70 17.58 -7.45
C ILE A 8 59.30 18.17 -7.19
N ALA A 9 58.36 17.96 -8.11
CA ALA A 9 56.93 18.22 -7.87
C ALA A 9 56.16 16.91 -8.09
N VAL A 10 55.89 16.21 -6.99
CA VAL A 10 54.98 15.07 -6.94
C VAL A 10 53.55 15.61 -6.92
N ALA A 11 52.83 15.49 -8.03
CA ALA A 11 51.41 15.80 -8.09
C ALA A 11 50.59 14.56 -7.68
N VAL A 12 50.14 14.53 -6.43
CA VAL A 12 49.16 13.54 -5.93
C VAL A 12 47.77 13.96 -6.42
N LEU A 13 47.24 13.27 -7.42
CA LEU A 13 45.83 13.38 -7.80
C LEU A 13 44.98 12.53 -6.85
N LEU A 14 44.28 13.19 -5.93
CA LEU A 14 43.23 12.60 -5.10
C LEU A 14 41.98 12.39 -5.96
N ALA A 15 41.70 11.14 -6.34
CA ALA A 15 40.41 10.73 -6.88
C ALA A 15 39.37 10.67 -5.75
N ALA A 16 38.56 11.72 -5.60
CA ALA A 16 37.43 11.74 -4.68
C ALA A 16 36.21 11.09 -5.34
N CYS A 17 36.06 9.77 -5.18
CA CYS A 17 34.77 9.10 -5.46
C CYS A 17 33.81 9.46 -4.33
N ALA A 18 33.07 10.56 -4.47
CA ALA A 18 31.89 10.84 -3.66
C ALA A 18 30.76 9.90 -4.10
N GLY A 19 30.81 8.65 -3.65
CA GLY A 19 29.70 7.72 -3.77
C GLY A 19 28.60 8.13 -2.80
N ASN A 20 27.65 8.94 -3.26
CA ASN A 20 26.36 9.08 -2.58
C ASN A 20 25.61 7.75 -2.72
N SER A 21 25.90 6.80 -1.83
CA SER A 21 25.12 5.59 -1.69
C SER A 21 23.72 5.98 -1.21
N ALA A 22 22.78 6.10 -2.15
CA ALA A 22 21.36 6.24 -1.83
C ALA A 22 20.95 4.98 -1.06
N VAL A 23 20.77 5.11 0.25
CA VAL A 23 20.24 4.04 1.08
C VAL A 23 18.76 3.88 0.70
N SER A 24 18.44 2.83 -0.05
CA SER A 24 17.06 2.48 -0.35
C SER A 24 16.31 2.27 0.96
N PRO A 25 15.11 2.85 1.14
CA PRO A 25 14.32 2.63 2.34
C PRO A 25 14.05 1.13 2.49
N ALA A 26 14.29 0.60 3.68
CA ALA A 26 13.98 -0.78 3.99
C ALA A 26 12.46 -1.01 3.92
N THR A 27 12.06 -2.17 3.38
CA THR A 27 10.66 -2.60 3.39
C THR A 27 10.34 -3.31 4.70
N GLU A 28 9.37 -2.78 5.44
CA GLU A 28 8.89 -3.33 6.70
C GLU A 28 7.51 -3.98 6.51
N ARG A 29 7.29 -5.17 7.07
CA ARG A 29 5.94 -5.77 7.11
C ARG A 29 5.15 -5.15 8.27
N VAL A 30 3.98 -4.59 7.96
CA VAL A 30 3.08 -3.98 8.93
C VAL A 30 2.03 -5.01 9.39
N PRO A 31 1.92 -5.32 10.69
CA PRO A 31 0.84 -6.16 11.18
C PRO A 31 -0.51 -5.44 11.03
N PHE A 32 -1.54 -6.19 10.65
CA PHE A 32 -2.89 -5.66 10.45
C PHE A 32 -3.94 -6.53 11.13
N THR A 33 -5.06 -5.91 11.46
CA THR A 33 -6.28 -6.57 11.92
C THR A 33 -7.24 -6.70 10.75
N ASP A 34 -7.74 -7.91 10.50
CA ASP A 34 -8.81 -8.15 9.54
C ASP A 34 -10.17 -7.86 10.19
N HIS A 35 -10.98 -7.02 9.55
CA HIS A 35 -12.34 -6.70 10.00
C HIS A 35 -13.42 -7.44 9.19
N GLY A 36 -13.02 -8.18 8.15
CA GLY A 36 -13.90 -8.98 7.32
C GLY A 36 -14.14 -8.40 5.93
N THR A 37 -15.02 -9.07 5.21
CA THR A 37 -15.30 -8.86 3.77
C THR A 37 -16.77 -8.61 3.50
N THR A 38 -17.08 -7.88 2.44
CA THR A 38 -18.44 -7.73 1.90
C THR A 38 -18.45 -7.99 0.39
N GLN A 39 -19.53 -8.58 -0.12
CA GLN A 39 -19.75 -8.73 -1.56
C GLN A 39 -20.45 -7.51 -2.18
N MET A 40 -20.94 -6.58 -1.36
CA MET A 40 -21.78 -5.46 -1.76
C MET A 40 -21.25 -4.14 -1.20
N SER A 41 -20.03 -3.77 -1.59
CA SER A 41 -19.42 -2.52 -1.12
C SER A 41 -20.00 -1.26 -1.75
N GLY A 42 -20.75 -1.40 -2.86
CA GLY A 42 -21.22 -0.27 -3.67
C GLY A 42 -20.11 0.41 -4.50
N ASN A 43 -18.89 -0.15 -4.52
CA ASN A 43 -17.83 0.34 -5.40
C ASN A 43 -18.03 -0.19 -6.83
N ASP A 44 -18.81 0.55 -7.61
CA ASP A 44 -19.18 0.20 -8.98
C ASP A 44 -18.07 0.51 -10.01
N ALA A 45 -16.99 1.17 -9.57
CA ALA A 45 -15.81 1.45 -10.37
C ALA A 45 -14.85 0.24 -10.45
N GLY A 46 -13.63 0.46 -10.96
CA GLY A 46 -12.56 -0.53 -10.94
C GLY A 46 -11.96 -0.78 -9.55
N PRO A 47 -10.88 -1.58 -9.48
CA PRO A 47 -10.15 -1.80 -8.24
C PRO A 47 -9.71 -0.48 -7.59
N ARG A 48 -9.79 -0.41 -6.26
CA ARG A 48 -9.47 0.79 -5.48
C ARG A 48 -8.91 0.42 -4.12
N VAL A 49 -8.06 1.29 -3.58
CA VAL A 49 -7.60 1.24 -2.19
C VAL A 49 -7.77 2.60 -1.53
N VAL A 50 -8.22 2.60 -0.28
CA VAL A 50 -8.47 3.80 0.52
C VAL A 50 -7.80 3.64 1.86
N VAL A 51 -7.08 4.68 2.29
CA VAL A 51 -6.54 4.76 3.65
C VAL A 51 -7.26 5.89 4.37
N ALA A 52 -7.92 5.55 5.47
CA ALA A 52 -8.71 6.45 6.29
C ALA A 52 -7.96 6.76 7.59
N THR A 53 -7.43 7.97 7.71
CA THR A 53 -6.66 8.43 8.87
C THR A 53 -7.48 9.32 9.80
N ASP A 54 -8.55 9.95 9.31
CA ASP A 54 -9.42 10.83 10.08
C ASP A 54 -10.70 10.10 10.54
N ALA A 55 -11.43 10.70 11.48
CA ALA A 55 -12.62 10.05 12.05
C ALA A 55 -13.75 9.85 11.04
N GLN A 56 -13.94 10.79 10.11
CA GLN A 56 -15.02 10.74 9.14
C GLN A 56 -14.76 9.67 8.09
N SER A 57 -13.55 9.61 7.52
CA SER A 57 -13.19 8.57 6.54
C SER A 57 -13.17 7.17 7.17
N ARG A 58 -12.76 7.05 8.44
CA ARG A 58 -12.82 5.76 9.16
C ARG A 58 -14.25 5.30 9.35
N ALA A 59 -15.16 6.19 9.75
CA ALA A 59 -16.58 5.87 9.87
C ALA A 59 -17.20 5.44 8.52
N ALA A 60 -16.82 6.11 7.42
CA ALA A 60 -17.27 5.75 6.08
C ALA A 60 -16.78 4.36 5.62
N LEU A 61 -15.56 3.95 6.01
CA LEU A 61 -15.11 2.58 5.74
C LEU A 61 -15.77 1.56 6.68
N ALA A 62 -15.93 1.89 7.96
CA ALA A 62 -16.58 1.02 8.92
C ALA A 62 -18.06 0.75 8.57
N SER A 63 -18.76 1.67 7.89
CA SER A 63 -20.14 1.42 7.45
C SER A 63 -20.29 0.30 6.43
N LEU A 64 -19.20 -0.16 5.80
CA LEU A 64 -19.20 -1.36 4.95
C LEU A 64 -19.48 -2.63 5.75
N LEU A 65 -19.17 -2.63 7.05
CA LEU A 65 -19.22 -3.78 7.94
C LEU A 65 -19.73 -3.33 9.33
N PRO A 66 -21.04 -3.52 9.63
CA PRO A 66 -21.68 -2.95 10.82
C PRO A 66 -21.07 -3.33 12.18
N SER A 67 -20.31 -4.43 12.25
CA SER A 67 -19.70 -4.94 13.48
C SER A 67 -18.34 -4.31 13.82
N VAL A 68 -17.82 -3.44 12.96
CA VAL A 68 -16.47 -2.90 13.13
C VAL A 68 -16.50 -1.71 14.09
N PRO A 69 -15.85 -1.80 15.26
CA PRO A 69 -15.83 -0.71 16.22
C PRO A 69 -15.03 0.47 15.66
N SER A 70 -15.27 1.68 16.16
CA SER A 70 -14.37 2.82 15.90
C SER A 70 -13.18 2.74 16.85
N ALA A 71 -11.96 2.67 16.29
CA ALA A 71 -10.72 2.66 17.07
C ALA A 71 -9.84 3.87 16.65
N PRO A 72 -9.71 4.91 17.50
CA PRO A 72 -9.02 6.16 17.15
C PRO A 72 -7.50 5.99 16.98
N ASP A 73 -6.92 4.95 17.56
CA ASP A 73 -5.50 4.60 17.43
C ASP A 73 -5.21 3.76 16.18
N ARG A 74 -6.22 3.50 15.33
CA ARG A 74 -6.13 2.66 14.13
C ARG A 74 -6.40 3.47 12.86
N VAL A 75 -5.65 3.15 11.82
CA VAL A 75 -5.89 3.61 10.45
C VAL A 75 -6.57 2.49 9.67
N TYR A 76 -7.67 2.82 8.99
CA TYR A 76 -8.50 1.84 8.31
C TYR A 76 -8.14 1.82 6.83
N ILE A 77 -8.06 0.63 6.26
CA ILE A 77 -7.72 0.43 4.85
C ILE A 77 -8.82 -0.39 4.20
N GLY A 78 -9.55 0.26 3.30
CA GLY A 78 -10.56 -0.38 2.46
C GLY A 78 -9.93 -0.80 1.15
N VAL A 79 -10.03 -2.07 0.81
CA VAL A 79 -9.56 -2.64 -0.46
C VAL A 79 -10.78 -3.12 -1.24
N PHE A 80 -10.90 -2.67 -2.48
CA PHE A 80 -12.10 -2.88 -3.30
C PHE A 80 -11.70 -3.54 -4.61
N ALA A 81 -12.41 -4.59 -5.00
CA ALA A 81 -12.16 -5.31 -6.25
C ALA A 81 -12.79 -4.64 -7.47
N GLY A 82 -13.72 -3.71 -7.26
CA GLY A 82 -14.57 -3.16 -8.32
C GLY A 82 -15.77 -4.05 -8.64
N SER A 83 -16.60 -3.58 -9.58
CA SER A 83 -17.79 -4.30 -10.02
C SER A 83 -17.45 -5.61 -10.72
N GLN A 84 -18.17 -6.68 -10.35
CA GLN A 84 -18.05 -8.03 -10.90
C GLN A 84 -19.42 -8.50 -11.40
N ARG A 85 -19.42 -9.20 -12.53
CA ARG A 85 -20.66 -9.57 -13.24
C ARG A 85 -21.47 -10.69 -12.56
N THR A 86 -20.83 -11.46 -11.69
CA THR A 86 -21.42 -12.62 -11.03
C THR A 86 -20.99 -12.68 -9.58
N GLY A 87 -21.60 -13.58 -8.81
CA GLY A 87 -21.00 -14.08 -7.58
C GLY A 87 -19.77 -14.95 -7.84
N GLY A 88 -19.07 -15.33 -6.77
CA GLY A 88 -17.89 -16.20 -6.83
C GLY A 88 -16.55 -15.46 -6.94
N TYR A 89 -16.57 -14.14 -7.14
CA TYR A 89 -15.39 -13.31 -6.99
C TYR A 89 -15.11 -13.01 -5.51
N ALA A 90 -13.84 -13.00 -5.13
CA ALA A 90 -13.41 -12.67 -3.79
C ALA A 90 -12.11 -11.86 -3.81
N LEU A 91 -11.85 -11.18 -2.69
CA LEU A 91 -10.66 -10.38 -2.44
C LEU A 91 -10.15 -10.73 -1.05
N LYS A 92 -8.84 -10.91 -0.92
CA LYS A 92 -8.18 -11.13 0.36
C LYS A 92 -6.90 -10.33 0.47
N VAL A 93 -6.76 -9.49 1.50
CA VAL A 93 -5.52 -8.83 1.87
C VAL A 93 -4.59 -9.85 2.51
N ASP A 94 -3.40 -10.01 1.95
CA ASP A 94 -2.41 -11.00 2.37
C ASP A 94 -1.28 -10.36 3.18
N ALA A 95 -0.87 -9.15 2.81
CA ALA A 95 0.18 -8.41 3.49
C ALA A 95 0.02 -6.90 3.32
N ILE A 96 0.52 -6.17 4.31
CA ILE A 96 0.76 -4.73 4.20
C ILE A 96 2.24 -4.52 4.45
N GLU A 97 2.88 -3.84 3.52
CA GLU A 97 4.30 -3.50 3.56
C GLU A 97 4.46 -1.99 3.54
N ARG A 98 5.42 -1.47 4.29
CA ARG A 98 5.80 -0.08 4.27
C ARG A 98 7.19 0.07 3.70
N THR A 99 7.35 0.97 2.74
CA THR A 99 8.66 1.36 2.22
C THR A 99 8.70 2.89 2.16
N GLY A 100 9.40 3.51 3.12
CA GLY A 100 9.44 4.97 3.26
C GLY A 100 8.04 5.56 3.55
N ASP A 101 7.55 6.38 2.62
CA ASP A 101 6.24 7.05 2.67
C ASP A 101 5.14 6.33 1.86
N ARG A 102 5.42 5.11 1.37
CA ARG A 102 4.47 4.28 0.63
C ARG A 102 4.05 3.06 1.44
N LEU A 103 2.74 2.79 1.46
CA LEU A 103 2.18 1.49 1.81
C LEU A 103 1.91 0.66 0.56
N THR A 104 2.34 -0.59 0.54
CA THR A 104 1.98 -1.58 -0.46
C THR A 104 1.03 -2.57 0.19
N VAL A 105 -0.21 -2.60 -0.27
CA VAL A 105 -1.22 -3.58 0.14
C VAL A 105 -1.20 -4.70 -0.89
N ARG A 106 -0.77 -5.90 -0.48
CA ARG A 106 -0.82 -7.09 -1.33
C ARG A 106 -2.13 -7.81 -1.09
N ALA A 107 -2.85 -8.12 -2.15
CA ALA A 107 -4.11 -8.81 -2.06
C ALA A 107 -4.29 -9.86 -3.16
N THR A 108 -4.87 -10.99 -2.81
CA THR A 108 -5.27 -12.02 -3.75
C THR A 108 -6.67 -11.70 -4.28
N PHE A 109 -6.78 -11.61 -5.60
CA PHE A 109 -8.04 -11.50 -6.32
C PHE A 109 -8.43 -12.87 -6.88
N THR A 110 -9.55 -13.40 -6.43
CA THR A 110 -10.05 -14.71 -6.83
C THR A 110 -11.22 -14.53 -7.78
N ALA A 111 -11.12 -15.16 -8.95
CA ALA A 111 -12.23 -15.32 -9.88
C ALA A 111 -12.86 -16.71 -9.70
N PRO A 112 -14.16 -16.88 -10.01
CA PRO A 112 -14.76 -18.20 -10.09
C PRO A 112 -14.03 -19.05 -11.15
N ALA A 113 -13.94 -20.36 -10.90
CA ALA A 113 -13.32 -21.28 -11.86
C ALA A 113 -14.08 -21.26 -13.21
N PRO A 114 -13.40 -21.52 -14.34
CA PRO A 114 -14.08 -21.66 -15.63
C PRO A 114 -15.21 -22.70 -15.56
N GLY A 115 -16.42 -22.31 -15.97
CA GLY A 115 -17.60 -23.19 -15.93
C GLY A 115 -18.23 -23.36 -14.55
N ALA A 116 -17.76 -22.67 -13.51
CA ALA A 116 -18.40 -22.68 -12.20
C ALA A 116 -19.84 -22.18 -12.29
N LEU A 117 -20.75 -22.85 -11.56
CA LEU A 117 -22.11 -22.36 -11.39
C LEU A 117 -22.08 -21.15 -10.45
N THR A 118 -22.24 -19.96 -11.02
CA THR A 118 -22.29 -18.70 -10.27
C THR A 118 -23.67 -18.07 -10.36
N ILE A 119 -24.10 -17.43 -9.27
CA ILE A 119 -25.26 -16.55 -9.32
C ILE A 119 -24.98 -15.37 -10.27
N GLN A 120 -25.96 -15.02 -11.10
CA GLN A 120 -25.87 -13.93 -12.08
C GLN A 120 -26.33 -12.61 -11.46
N VAL A 121 -25.58 -12.17 -10.45
CA VAL A 121 -25.84 -10.92 -9.71
C VAL A 121 -24.58 -10.09 -9.71
N LEU A 122 -24.73 -8.78 -9.96
CA LEU A 122 -23.63 -7.84 -9.85
C LEU A 122 -23.15 -7.78 -8.39
N THR A 123 -21.85 -7.92 -8.19
CA THR A 123 -21.22 -7.82 -6.88
C THR A 123 -20.08 -6.81 -6.92
N ALA A 124 -19.69 -6.28 -5.77
CA ALA A 124 -18.53 -5.41 -5.62
C ALA A 124 -17.76 -5.85 -4.36
N PRO A 125 -16.92 -6.91 -4.45
CA PRO A 125 -16.18 -7.42 -3.31
C PRO A 125 -15.25 -6.37 -2.71
N ALA A 126 -15.21 -6.30 -1.38
CA ALA A 126 -14.28 -5.47 -0.64
C ALA A 126 -13.87 -6.14 0.67
N GLN A 127 -12.71 -5.76 1.18
CA GLN A 127 -12.23 -6.12 2.50
C GLN A 127 -11.82 -4.86 3.27
N LEU A 128 -12.11 -4.86 4.56
CA LEU A 128 -11.67 -3.84 5.49
C LEU A 128 -10.61 -4.42 6.42
N VAL A 129 -9.47 -3.75 6.51
CA VAL A 129 -8.41 -4.07 7.48
C VAL A 129 -8.02 -2.80 8.23
N SER A 130 -7.31 -2.93 9.34
CA SER A 130 -6.68 -1.77 9.99
C SER A 130 -5.27 -2.05 10.46
N ILE A 131 -4.48 -0.99 10.55
CA ILE A 131 -3.11 -1.00 11.06
C ILE A 131 -2.97 -0.02 12.22
N PRO A 132 -1.95 -0.17 13.08
CA PRO A 132 -1.62 0.86 14.07
C PRO A 132 -1.36 2.22 13.39
N SER A 133 -1.86 3.32 13.95
CA SER A 133 -1.68 4.65 13.34
C SER A 133 -0.21 5.05 13.18
N ALA A 134 0.65 4.60 14.09
CA ALA A 134 2.10 4.80 13.98
C ALA A 134 2.69 4.20 12.69
N SER A 135 2.15 3.07 12.22
CA SER A 135 2.59 2.42 10.99
C SER A 135 2.23 3.22 9.74
N ALA A 136 1.20 4.07 9.80
CA ALA A 136 0.77 4.96 8.72
C ALA A 136 1.34 6.38 8.83
N ALA A 137 2.11 6.69 9.89
CA ALA A 137 2.63 8.02 10.11
C ALA A 137 3.56 8.45 8.97
N SER A 138 3.32 9.64 8.39
CA SER A 138 4.06 10.18 7.23
C SER A 138 3.92 9.39 5.93
N VAL A 139 3.07 8.37 5.86
CA VAL A 139 2.69 7.74 4.59
C VAL A 139 1.93 8.77 3.75
N ARG A 140 2.28 8.88 2.48
CA ARG A 140 1.66 9.79 1.50
C ARG A 140 0.90 9.04 0.43
N GLU A 141 1.21 7.76 0.25
CA GLU A 141 0.68 6.97 -0.84
C GLU A 141 0.42 5.53 -0.41
N VAL A 142 -0.61 4.94 -1.02
CA VAL A 142 -0.91 3.53 -0.95
C VAL A 142 -0.98 2.95 -2.36
N VAL A 143 -0.43 1.77 -2.54
CA VAL A 143 -0.50 0.99 -3.79
C VAL A 143 -1.10 -0.37 -3.48
N LEU A 144 -2.11 -0.76 -4.26
CA LEU A 144 -2.71 -2.09 -4.22
C LEU A 144 -2.06 -2.96 -5.29
N VAL A 145 -1.49 -4.08 -4.88
CA VAL A 145 -0.78 -5.02 -5.75
C VAL A 145 -1.44 -6.39 -5.65
N ASP A 146 -1.65 -7.05 -6.78
CA ASP A 146 -2.23 -8.40 -6.78
C ASP A 146 -1.20 -9.52 -6.57
N GLN A 147 -1.67 -10.77 -6.55
CA GLN A 147 -0.83 -11.95 -6.35
C GLN A 147 0.25 -12.17 -7.43
N SER A 148 0.15 -11.50 -8.59
CA SER A 148 1.17 -11.55 -9.64
C SER A 148 2.24 -10.46 -9.50
N GLY A 149 2.03 -9.50 -8.58
CA GLY A 149 2.86 -8.30 -8.47
C GLY A 149 2.36 -7.13 -9.32
N ALA A 150 1.24 -7.27 -10.02
CA ALA A 150 0.68 -6.19 -10.83
C ALA A 150 -0.02 -5.14 -9.95
N GLU A 151 0.25 -3.86 -10.21
CA GLU A 151 -0.47 -2.76 -9.58
C GLU A 151 -1.92 -2.72 -10.09
N ARG A 152 -2.87 -2.73 -9.15
CA ARG A 152 -4.31 -2.71 -9.42
C ARG A 152 -4.93 -1.35 -9.15
N ALA A 153 -4.40 -0.63 -8.18
CA ALA A 153 -4.86 0.71 -7.83
C ALA A 153 -3.78 1.47 -7.05
N ARG A 154 -3.92 2.79 -7.05
CA ARG A 154 -3.09 3.73 -6.29
C ARG A 154 -3.98 4.78 -5.67
N GLY A 155 -3.64 5.19 -4.45
CA GLY A 155 -4.35 6.23 -3.71
C GLY A 155 -3.40 7.13 -2.94
N SER A 156 -3.78 8.38 -2.76
CA SER A 156 -3.11 9.30 -1.83
C SER A 156 -3.60 9.08 -0.41
N VAL A 157 -2.69 9.17 0.56
CA VAL A 157 -3.00 9.16 1.99
C VAL A 157 -3.00 10.60 2.49
N THR A 158 -4.19 11.16 2.70
CA THR A 158 -4.33 12.48 3.30
C THR A 158 -4.15 12.34 4.79
N GLN A 159 -3.09 12.92 5.35
CA GLN A 159 -2.87 12.87 6.80
C GLN A 159 -3.84 13.79 7.53
N SER A 160 -4.36 13.31 8.66
CA SER A 160 -5.10 14.14 9.61
C SER A 160 -4.14 15.19 10.18
N ARG A 161 -4.46 16.49 10.07
CA ARG A 161 -3.69 17.52 10.76
C ARG A 161 -3.86 17.33 12.28
N PRO A 162 -2.78 17.45 13.08
CA PRO A 162 -2.88 17.42 14.54
C PRO A 162 -3.68 18.61 15.07
#